data_AF-K6W615-F1
#
_entry.id   AF-K6W615-F1
#
_cell.length_a   1.000
_cell.length_b   1.000
_cell.length_c   1.000
_cell.angle_alpha   90.00
_cell.angle_beta   90.00
_cell.angle_gamma   90.00
#
_symmetry.space_group_name_H-M   'P 1'
#
loop_
_entity.id
_entity.type
_entity.pdbx_description
1 polymer ?
#
loop_
_entity_poly.entity_id
_entity_poly.type
_entity_poly.pdbx_seq_one_letter_code
_entity_poly.pdbx_strand_id
1 'polypeptide(L)'
;MKEVIEARAEALLSQQRRRLARVESLRGLELWRDELVERNALRNGAYGCPLGALANEIADHDEDTRKVIAAHFDAWLQLLTDAIEELKKRGVLIPSAEAHALATGLLAALQGGYLLAKTARDVRPMRVVLDMAIAQVRAYSTESNSA
;
A
#
# COMPACT_ATOMS: atom_id res chain seq x y z
N MET A 1 -2.43 -8.07 24.48
CA MET A 1 -1.93 -8.48 23.15
C MET A 1 -2.64 -7.74 22.03
N LYS A 2 -3.98 -7.78 21.96
CA LYS A 2 -4.81 -7.00 21.01
C LYS A 2 -4.46 -5.50 20.97
N GLU A 3 -4.47 -4.83 22.13
CA GLU A 3 -4.09 -3.40 22.24
C GLU A 3 -2.68 -3.06 21.72
N VAL A 4 -1.71 -3.96 21.90
CA VAL A 4 -0.33 -3.75 21.43
C VAL A 4 -0.25 -3.85 19.90
N ILE A 5 -1.06 -4.74 19.30
CA ILE A 5 -1.08 -4.91 17.85
C ILE A 5 -1.90 -3.79 17.19
N GLU A 6 -3.00 -3.36 17.79
CA GLU A 6 -3.75 -2.16 17.39
C GLU A 6 -2.87 -0.90 17.43
N ALA A 7 -2.12 -0.69 18.52
CA ALA A 7 -1.18 0.44 18.60
C ALA A 7 -0.08 0.37 17.52
N ARG A 8 0.38 -0.83 17.14
CA ARG A 8 1.35 -1.01 16.04
C ARG A 8 0.71 -0.79 14.66
N ALA A 9 -0.54 -1.21 14.47
CA ALA A 9 -1.31 -0.96 13.25
C ALA A 9 -1.55 0.54 13.06
N GLU A 10 -1.96 1.25 14.11
CA GLU A 10 -2.16 2.70 14.08
C GLU A 10 -0.83 3.43 13.83
N ALA A 11 0.27 3.03 14.48
CA ALA A 11 1.58 3.62 14.22
C ALA A 11 2.02 3.43 12.75
N LEU A 12 1.77 2.24 12.17
CA LEU A 12 2.02 1.97 10.75
C LEU A 12 1.19 2.91 9.87
N LEU A 13 -0.12 3.00 10.09
CA LEU A 13 -1.02 3.86 9.32
C LEU A 13 -0.63 5.33 9.42
N SER A 14 -0.36 5.81 10.64
CA SER A 14 0.11 7.17 10.90
C SER A 14 1.41 7.49 10.16
N GLN A 15 2.33 6.53 10.06
CA GLN A 15 3.54 6.68 9.25
C GLN A 15 3.20 6.76 7.76
N GLN A 16 2.35 5.87 7.24
CA GLN A 16 1.96 5.86 5.83
C GLN A 16 1.21 7.12 5.41
N ARG A 17 0.32 7.63 6.26
CA ARG A 17 -0.43 8.88 6.05
C ARG A 17 0.50 10.05 5.72
N ARG A 18 1.57 10.26 6.48
CA ARG A 18 2.54 11.35 6.24
C ARG A 18 3.28 11.24 4.91
N ARG A 19 3.42 10.03 4.38
CA ARG A 19 4.18 9.73 3.16
C ARG A 19 3.31 9.86 1.92
N LEU A 20 2.14 9.21 1.95
CA LEU A 20 1.16 9.27 0.88
C LEU A 20 0.63 10.70 0.69
N ALA A 21 0.51 11.49 1.77
CA ALA A 21 0.16 12.91 1.68
C ALA A 21 1.18 13.77 0.90
N ARG A 22 2.38 13.26 0.59
CA ARG A 22 3.41 13.97 -0.19
C ARG A 22 3.54 13.43 -1.62
N VAL A 23 2.68 12.49 -2.03
CA VAL A 23 2.70 11.94 -3.38
C VAL A 23 2.02 12.93 -4.31
N GLU A 24 2.83 13.76 -4.96
CA GLU A 24 2.38 14.79 -5.90
C GLU A 24 2.77 14.49 -7.35
N SER A 25 3.49 13.40 -7.57
CA SER A 25 3.93 12.93 -8.90
C SER A 25 4.06 11.41 -8.93
N LEU A 26 4.16 10.83 -10.13
CA LEU A 26 4.50 9.40 -10.31
C LEU A 26 5.84 9.06 -9.64
N ARG A 27 6.82 9.97 -9.68
CA ARG A 27 8.09 9.82 -8.97
C ARG A 27 7.89 9.75 -7.45
N GLY A 28 6.97 10.56 -6.91
CA GLY A 28 6.58 10.48 -5.49
C GLY A 28 6.03 9.11 -5.10
N LEU A 29 5.22 8.50 -5.99
CA LEU A 29 4.68 7.16 -5.77
C LEU A 29 5.77 6.07 -5.80
N GLU A 30 6.75 6.20 -6.70
CA GLU A 30 7.92 5.32 -6.74
C GLU A 30 8.78 5.42 -5.48
N LEU A 31 9.00 6.63 -4.98
CA LEU A 31 9.74 6.86 -3.73
C LEU A 31 9.00 6.25 -2.54
N TRP A 32 7.68 6.39 -2.46
CA TRP A 32 6.87 5.70 -1.46
C TRP A 32 7.08 4.19 -1.49
N ARG A 33 7.10 3.59 -2.69
CA ARG A 33 7.41 2.17 -2.88
C ARG A 33 8.82 1.82 -2.42
N ASP A 34 9.83 2.60 -2.83
CA ASP A 34 11.24 2.32 -2.49
C ASP A 34 11.41 2.25 -0.99
N GLU A 35 10.82 3.20 -0.26
CA GLU A 35 10.90 3.22 1.19
C GLU A 35 10.17 2.04 1.87
N LEU A 36 9.09 1.52 1.27
CA LEU A 36 8.43 0.30 1.76
C LEU A 36 9.33 -0.92 1.58
N VAL A 37 9.92 -1.07 0.39
CA VAL A 37 10.84 -2.15 0.05
C VAL A 37 12.09 -2.10 0.93
N GLU A 38 12.72 -0.93 1.08
CA GLU A 38 13.91 -0.75 1.91
C GLU A 38 13.66 -1.13 3.37
N ARG A 39 12.55 -0.68 3.96
CA ARG A 39 12.20 -1.07 5.33
C ARG A 39 11.98 -2.57 5.47
N ASN A 40 11.35 -3.19 4.48
CA ASN A 40 11.14 -4.63 4.48
C ASN A 40 12.47 -5.41 4.34
N ALA A 41 13.40 -4.87 3.55
CA ALA A 41 14.73 -5.44 3.32
C ALA A 41 15.63 -5.44 4.56
N LEU A 42 15.43 -4.54 5.55
CA LEU A 42 16.22 -4.48 6.79
C LEU A 42 16.25 -5.78 7.60
N ARG A 43 15.31 -6.71 7.35
CA ARG A 43 15.37 -8.10 7.87
C ARG A 43 15.24 -9.15 6.77
N ASN A 44 15.80 -8.88 5.59
CA ASN A 44 15.78 -9.80 4.46
C ASN A 44 14.36 -10.30 4.12
N GLY A 45 13.41 -9.38 3.97
CA GLY A 45 12.01 -9.72 3.66
C GLY A 45 11.18 -10.22 4.84
N ALA A 46 11.79 -10.48 6.01
CA ALA A 46 11.13 -11.13 7.14
C ALA A 46 10.01 -10.31 7.80
N TYR A 47 9.92 -9.00 7.54
CA TYR A 47 8.83 -8.19 8.05
C TYR A 47 7.56 -8.51 7.26
N GLY A 48 6.58 -9.17 7.89
CA GLY A 48 5.22 -9.15 7.36
C GLY A 48 4.58 -7.78 7.58
N CYS A 49 3.47 -7.52 6.90
CA CYS A 49 2.59 -6.42 7.28
C CYS A 49 2.05 -6.69 8.69
N PRO A 50 2.27 -5.83 9.71
CA PRO A 50 1.71 -6.03 11.05
C PRO A 50 0.19 -6.20 11.04
N LEU A 51 -0.49 -5.45 10.17
CA LEU A 51 -1.95 -5.53 10.01
C LEU A 51 -2.38 -6.82 9.30
N GLY A 52 -1.65 -7.26 8.27
CA GLY A 52 -1.92 -8.52 7.57
C GLY A 52 -1.63 -9.77 8.43
N ALA A 53 -0.63 -9.71 9.31
CA ALA A 53 -0.37 -10.77 10.27
C ALA A 53 -1.52 -10.88 11.28
N LEU A 54 -2.01 -9.75 11.79
CA LEU A 54 -3.16 -9.71 12.70
C LEU A 54 -4.44 -10.22 12.03
N ALA A 55 -4.68 -9.85 10.77
CA ALA A 55 -5.80 -10.34 9.98
C ALA A 55 -5.79 -11.88 9.90
N ASN A 56 -4.65 -12.47 9.55
CA ASN A 56 -4.53 -13.92 9.41
C ASN A 56 -4.61 -14.69 10.74
N GLU A 57 -4.21 -14.08 11.86
CA GLU A 57 -4.24 -14.74 13.18
C GLU A 57 -5.62 -14.67 13.85
N ILE A 58 -6.41 -13.63 13.59
CA ILE A 58 -7.61 -13.32 14.40
C ILE A 58 -8.92 -13.28 13.60
N ALA A 59 -8.88 -13.05 12.28
CA ALA A 59 -10.10 -12.86 11.49
C ALA A 59 -11.09 -14.03 11.55
N ASP A 60 -10.62 -15.25 11.75
CA ASP A 60 -11.45 -16.46 11.78
C ASP A 60 -12.11 -16.74 13.15
N HIS A 61 -11.72 -16.01 14.20
CA HIS A 61 -12.09 -16.35 15.59
C HIS A 61 -12.65 -15.18 16.42
N ASP A 62 -12.54 -13.94 15.95
CA ASP A 62 -13.07 -12.75 16.63
C ASP A 62 -13.58 -11.71 15.61
N GLU A 63 -14.90 -11.66 15.46
CA GLU A 63 -15.60 -10.79 14.51
C GLU A 63 -15.42 -9.29 14.80
N ASP A 64 -15.31 -8.90 16.08
CA ASP A 64 -15.11 -7.49 16.44
C ASP A 64 -13.68 -7.07 16.13
N THR A 65 -12.69 -7.93 16.39
CA THR A 65 -11.31 -7.68 15.95
C THR A 65 -11.20 -7.66 14.42
N ARG A 66 -11.89 -8.56 13.71
CA ARG A 66 -11.93 -8.57 12.23
C ARG A 66 -12.43 -7.24 11.68
N LYS A 67 -13.51 -6.68 12.25
CA LYS A 67 -14.05 -5.36 11.85
C LYS A 67 -13.07 -4.22 12.10
N VAL A 68 -12.37 -4.23 13.24
CA VAL A 68 -11.33 -3.23 13.53
C VAL A 68 -10.22 -3.30 12.48
N ILE A 69 -9.72 -4.48 12.16
CA ILE A 69 -8.69 -4.68 11.14
C ILE A 69 -9.16 -4.21 9.75
N ALA A 70 -10.40 -4.56 9.39
CA ALA A 70 -11.01 -4.10 8.13
C ALA A 70 -11.03 -2.57 8.05
N ALA A 71 -11.45 -1.88 9.12
CA ALA A 71 -11.46 -0.43 9.17
C ALA A 71 -10.06 0.19 8.99
N HIS A 72 -9.01 -0.47 9.49
CA HIS A 72 -7.62 -0.04 9.28
C HIS A 72 -7.17 -0.23 7.82
N PHE A 73 -7.58 -1.31 7.16
CA PHE A 73 -7.34 -1.50 5.72
C PHE A 73 -8.11 -0.47 4.89
N ASP A 74 -9.36 -0.18 5.24
CA ASP A 74 -10.18 0.84 4.58
C ASP A 74 -9.54 2.23 4.72
N ALA A 75 -9.01 2.56 5.89
CA ALA A 75 -8.26 3.79 6.10
C ALA A 75 -6.99 3.87 5.22
N TRP A 76 -6.27 2.76 5.03
CA TRP A 76 -5.11 2.72 4.15
C TRP A 76 -5.53 2.85 2.67
N LEU A 77 -6.60 2.17 2.27
CA LEU A 77 -7.16 2.27 0.94
C LEU A 77 -7.57 3.70 0.62
N GLN A 78 -8.18 4.41 1.57
CA GLN A 78 -8.54 5.81 1.42
C GLN A 78 -7.30 6.70 1.20
N LEU A 79 -6.23 6.49 1.98
CA LEU A 79 -4.97 7.25 1.79
C LEU A 79 -4.36 7.06 0.40
N LEU A 80 -4.43 5.84 -0.15
CA LEU A 80 -3.97 5.55 -1.50
C LEU A 80 -4.90 6.18 -2.55
N THR A 81 -6.22 6.11 -2.32
CA THR A 81 -7.22 6.73 -3.19
C THR A 81 -7.01 8.24 -3.28
N ASP A 82 -6.83 8.90 -2.13
CA ASP A 82 -6.58 10.34 -2.04
C ASP A 82 -5.31 10.76 -2.79
N ALA A 83 -4.23 9.97 -2.67
CA ALA A 83 -3.00 10.22 -3.41
C ALA A 83 -3.20 10.14 -4.93
N ILE A 84 -3.98 9.18 -5.42
CA ILE A 84 -4.27 9.05 -6.86
C ILE A 84 -5.19 10.18 -7.33
N GLU A 85 -6.19 10.56 -6.54
CA GLU A 85 -7.04 11.72 -6.83
C GLU A 85 -6.24 13.02 -6.87
N GLU A 86 -5.22 13.18 -6.02
CA GLU A 86 -4.32 14.33 -6.07
C GLU A 86 -3.51 14.36 -7.39
N LEU A 87 -3.03 13.21 -7.87
CA LEU A 87 -2.37 13.12 -9.17
C LEU A 87 -3.32 13.48 -10.33
N LYS A 88 -4.60 13.10 -10.25
CA LYS A 88 -5.63 13.51 -11.22
C LYS A 88 -5.86 15.02 -11.18
N LYS A 89 -6.04 15.61 -10.00
CA LYS A 89 -6.22 17.07 -9.82
C LYS A 89 -5.07 17.89 -10.39
N ARG A 90 -3.84 17.36 -10.31
CA ARG A 90 -2.63 17.99 -10.86
C ARG A 90 -2.42 17.77 -12.35
N GLY A 91 -3.30 17.03 -13.02
CA GLY A 91 -3.16 16.70 -14.44
C GLY A 91 -2.03 15.70 -14.74
N VAL A 92 -1.52 14.99 -13.73
CA VAL A 92 -0.53 13.91 -13.92
C VAL A 92 -1.20 12.65 -14.48
N LEU A 93 -2.44 12.37 -14.06
CA LEU A 93 -3.26 11.27 -14.56
C LEU A 93 -4.48 11.80 -15.32
N ILE A 94 -4.95 11.02 -16.30
CA ILE A 94 -6.18 11.34 -17.04
C ILE A 94 -7.42 11.29 -16.12
N PRO A 95 -8.48 12.07 -16.40
CA PRO A 95 -9.69 12.10 -15.58
C PRO A 95 -10.39 10.75 -15.43
N SER A 96 -10.30 9.88 -16.45
CA SER A 96 -10.90 8.54 -16.46
C SER A 96 -10.11 7.48 -15.69
N ALA A 97 -9.03 7.86 -15.00
CA ALA A 97 -8.34 6.98 -14.06
C ALA A 97 -9.24 6.71 -12.84
N GLU A 98 -9.68 5.45 -12.70
CA GLU A 98 -10.50 5.00 -11.57
C GLU A 98 -9.65 4.87 -10.30
N ALA A 99 -9.60 5.96 -9.52
CA ALA A 99 -8.66 6.09 -8.40
C ALA A 99 -8.84 4.99 -7.35
N HIS A 100 -10.10 4.65 -7.02
CA HIS A 100 -10.38 3.58 -6.06
C HIS A 100 -9.84 2.23 -6.56
N ALA A 101 -10.08 1.88 -7.82
CA ALA A 101 -9.61 0.61 -8.39
C ALA A 101 -8.09 0.51 -8.42
N LEU A 102 -7.41 1.59 -8.81
CA LEU A 102 -5.94 1.67 -8.80
C LEU A 102 -5.38 1.58 -7.38
N ALA A 103 -6.02 2.24 -6.41
CA ALA A 103 -5.65 2.17 -5.00
C ALA A 103 -5.83 0.76 -4.42
N THR A 104 -6.94 0.08 -4.77
CA THR A 104 -7.17 -1.33 -4.41
C THR A 104 -6.08 -2.22 -4.97
N GLY A 105 -5.69 -2.02 -6.24
CA GLY A 105 -4.59 -2.75 -6.86
C GLY A 105 -3.25 -2.56 -6.14
N LEU A 106 -2.91 -1.32 -5.79
CA LEU A 106 -1.71 -1.01 -5.01
C LEU A 106 -1.73 -1.65 -3.61
N LEU A 107 -2.86 -1.57 -2.91
CA LEU A 107 -3.00 -2.16 -1.57
C LEU A 107 -2.88 -3.69 -1.63
N ALA A 108 -3.52 -4.33 -2.63
CA ALA A 108 -3.43 -5.77 -2.85
C ALA A 108 -1.99 -6.21 -3.17
N ALA A 109 -1.31 -5.50 -4.09
CA ALA A 109 0.10 -5.74 -4.41
C ALA A 109 0.99 -5.58 -3.17
N LEU A 110 0.71 -4.59 -2.32
CA LEU A 110 1.45 -4.38 -1.08
C LEU A 110 1.28 -5.54 -0.09
N GLN A 111 0.05 -5.98 0.17
CA GLN A 111 -0.20 -7.10 1.11
C GLN A 111 0.37 -8.41 0.57
N GLY A 112 0.17 -8.70 -0.73
CA GLY A 112 0.78 -9.85 -1.39
C GLY A 112 2.30 -9.80 -1.39
N GLY A 113 2.88 -8.61 -1.60
CA GLY A 113 4.32 -8.38 -1.55
C GLY A 113 4.91 -8.67 -0.17
N TYR A 114 4.27 -8.19 0.91
CA TYR A 114 4.68 -8.53 2.28
C TYR A 114 4.63 -10.04 2.54
N LEU A 115 3.58 -10.73 2.07
CA LEU A 115 3.44 -12.17 2.23
C LEU A 115 4.58 -12.91 1.51
N LEU A 116 4.78 -12.63 0.21
CA LEU A 116 5.81 -13.27 -0.60
C LEU A 116 7.22 -12.99 -0.09
N ALA A 117 7.49 -11.77 0.36
CA ALA A 117 8.81 -11.42 0.89
C ALA A 117 9.13 -12.16 2.20
N LYS A 118 8.12 -12.28 3.08
CA LYS A 118 8.25 -13.00 4.35
C LYS A 118 8.49 -14.48 4.12
N THR A 119 7.77 -15.11 3.20
CA THR A 119 7.88 -16.55 2.92
C THR A 119 9.18 -16.88 2.19
N ALA A 120 9.58 -16.07 1.21
CA ALA A 120 10.82 -16.27 0.46
C ALA A 120 12.08 -15.86 1.23
N ARG A 121 11.94 -15.10 2.33
CA ARG A 121 13.07 -14.42 3.02
C ARG A 121 13.87 -13.58 2.04
N ASP A 122 13.14 -12.81 1.24
CA ASP A 122 13.69 -12.07 0.12
C ASP A 122 12.74 -10.94 -0.24
N VAL A 123 13.21 -9.70 -0.29
CA VAL A 123 12.36 -8.54 -0.59
C VAL A 123 12.01 -8.41 -2.08
N ARG A 124 12.73 -9.11 -2.97
CA ARG A 124 12.57 -8.96 -4.43
C ARG A 124 11.11 -9.15 -4.91
N PRO A 125 10.34 -10.15 -4.46
CA PRO A 125 8.94 -10.29 -4.86
C PRO A 125 8.08 -9.07 -4.53
N MET A 126 8.29 -8.46 -3.36
CA MET A 126 7.58 -7.24 -2.96
C MET A 126 7.90 -6.07 -3.90
N ARG A 127 9.17 -5.92 -4.29
CA ARG A 127 9.58 -4.90 -5.27
C ARG A 127 8.85 -5.09 -6.60
N VAL A 128 8.86 -6.32 -7.13
CA VAL A 128 8.26 -6.68 -8.43
C VAL A 128 6.78 -6.36 -8.47
N VAL A 129 5.99 -6.82 -7.48
CA VAL A 129 4.53 -6.60 -7.51
C VAL A 129 4.15 -5.13 -7.35
N LEU A 130 4.91 -4.36 -6.56
CA LEU A 130 4.68 -2.92 -6.42
C LEU A 130 5.08 -2.16 -7.69
N ASP A 131 6.16 -2.58 -8.37
CA ASP A 131 6.53 -2.03 -9.69
C ASP A 131 5.41 -2.22 -10.71
N MET A 132 4.84 -3.43 -10.77
CA MET A 132 3.72 -3.73 -11.68
C MET A 132 2.48 -2.89 -11.37
N ALA A 133 2.13 -2.72 -10.09
CA ALA A 133 0.99 -1.91 -9.69
C ALA A 133 1.20 -0.42 -10.01
N ILE A 134 2.42 0.11 -9.82
CA ILE A 134 2.76 1.50 -10.19
C ILE A 134 2.79 1.68 -11.71
N ALA A 135 3.28 0.68 -12.46
CA ALA A 135 3.22 0.70 -13.92
C ALA A 135 1.76 0.79 -14.42
N GLN A 136 0.83 0.11 -13.76
CA GLN A 136 -0.60 0.24 -14.08
C GLN A 136 -1.12 1.66 -13.81
N VAL A 137 -0.70 2.32 -12.72
CA VAL A 137 -1.05 3.73 -12.49
C VAL A 137 -0.46 4.62 -13.58
N ARG A 138 0.79 4.40 -13.97
CA ARG A 138 1.49 5.14 -15.04
C ARG A 138 0.85 4.96 -16.41
N ALA A 139 0.17 3.85 -16.67
CA ALA A 139 -0.58 3.64 -17.91
C ALA A 139 -1.71 4.68 -18.11
N TYR A 140 -2.18 5.31 -17.03
CA TYR A 140 -3.16 6.40 -17.06
C TYR A 140 -2.50 7.80 -17.05
N SER A 141 -1.19 7.91 -17.26
CA SER A 141 -0.53 9.21 -17.28
C SER A 141 -0.95 10.05 -18.49
N THR A 142 -1.06 11.36 -18.30
CA THR A 142 -1.38 12.29 -19.40
C THR A 142 -0.27 12.35 -20.46
N GLU A 143 0.97 12.06 -20.07
CA GLU A 143 2.14 11.97 -20.95
C GLU A 143 2.16 10.71 -21.82
N SER A 144 1.51 9.61 -21.37
CA SER A 144 1.42 8.37 -22.15
C SER A 144 0.36 8.42 -23.25
N ASN A 145 -0.60 9.35 -23.14
CA ASN A 145 -1.79 9.42 -24.00
C ASN A 145 -1.73 10.57 -25.03
N SER A 146 -0.57 11.21 -25.16
CA SER A 146 -0.28 12.27 -26.13
C SER A 146 0.35 11.76 -27.44
N ALA A 147 0.20 10.46 -27.72
CA ALA A 147 0.62 9.82 -28.97
C ALA A 147 -0.57 9.58 -29.91
#